data_AF-A0A3C0UNG5-F1
#
_entry.id   AF-A0A3C0UNG5-F1
#
_cell.length_a   1.000
_cell.length_b   1.000
_cell.length_c   1.000
_cell.angle_alpha   90.00
_cell.angle_beta   90.00
_cell.angle_gamma   90.00
#
_symmetry.space_group_name_H-M   'P 1'
#
loop_
_entity.id
_entity.type
_entity.pdbx_description
1 polymer ?
#
loop_
_entity_poly.entity_id
_entity_poly.type
_entity_poly.pdbx_seq_one_letter_code
_entity_poly.pdbx_strand_id
1 'polypeptide(L)'
;MAIAFPKKIRRGEFLLREGEVCTHVGLVVTGALRTFYINEDGEDISFLFHFNHRLEHLAFIDYESVLLGTPTKLNIQATKNSLVYLIHKDDLAALYQKNEFWQKFEKHMADRVYLSAKRRVEDLLYYSPERRYLQLLTDNPLVFQKFPQKHIASYLGITPQSLSRIRKRITINYL
;
A
#
# COMPACT_ATOMS: atom_id res chain seq x y z
N MET A 1 -4.49 -27.21 -9.42
CA MET A 1 -4.90 -25.91 -10.02
C MET A 1 -4.02 -24.82 -9.45
N ALA A 2 -3.59 -23.86 -10.27
CA ALA A 2 -2.83 -22.70 -9.79
C ALA A 2 -3.76 -21.75 -9.04
N ILE A 3 -3.43 -21.43 -7.79
CA ILE A 3 -4.21 -20.54 -6.90
C ILE A 3 -4.03 -19.05 -7.23
N ALA A 4 -3.01 -18.72 -8.01
CA ALA A 4 -2.67 -17.36 -8.39
C ALA A 4 -2.62 -17.24 -9.92
N PHE A 5 -3.15 -16.15 -10.46
CA PHE A 5 -3.15 -15.87 -11.90
C PHE A 5 -2.42 -14.55 -12.21
N PRO A 6 -1.60 -14.51 -13.28
CA PRO A 6 -0.88 -13.31 -13.65
C PRO A 6 -1.80 -12.30 -14.33
N LYS A 7 -1.64 -11.01 -14.04
CA LYS A 7 -2.32 -9.90 -14.71
C LYS A 7 -1.34 -8.78 -15.05
N LYS A 8 -1.32 -8.37 -16.32
CA LYS A 8 -0.61 -7.16 -16.77
C LYS A 8 -1.54 -5.96 -16.60
N ILE A 9 -0.99 -4.86 -16.07
CA ILE A 9 -1.73 -3.63 -15.78
C ILE A 9 -0.93 -2.46 -16.30
N ARG A 10 -1.58 -1.57 -17.05
CA ARG A 10 -0.93 -0.37 -17.59
C ARG A 10 -0.86 0.71 -16.52
N ARG A 11 0.12 1.61 -16.64
CA ARG A 11 0.19 2.81 -15.80
C ARG A 11 -1.14 3.57 -15.89
N GLY A 12 -1.70 3.92 -14.73
CA GLY A 12 -2.97 4.63 -14.60
C GLY A 12 -4.20 3.72 -14.50
N GLU A 13 -4.09 2.43 -14.82
CA GLU A 13 -5.18 1.49 -14.65
C GLU A 13 -5.40 1.15 -13.17
N PHE A 14 -6.66 0.89 -12.84
CA PHE A 14 -7.10 0.53 -11.50
C PHE A 14 -7.28 -0.98 -11.39
N LEU A 15 -6.84 -1.53 -10.26
CA LEU A 15 -7.19 -2.88 -9.83
C LEU A 15 -8.40 -2.93 -8.92
N LEU A 16 -8.65 -1.82 -8.23
CA LEU A 16 -9.78 -1.65 -7.35
C LEU A 16 -10.13 -0.16 -7.34
N ARG A 17 -11.41 0.14 -7.49
CA ARG A 17 -11.96 1.49 -7.39
C ARG A 17 -12.88 1.58 -6.18
N GLU A 18 -12.93 2.77 -5.62
CA GLU A 18 -13.93 3.11 -4.60
C GLU A 18 -15.35 2.70 -5.07
N GLY A 19 -16.11 2.08 -4.17
CA GLY A 19 -17.44 1.52 -4.46
C GLY A 19 -17.45 0.08 -4.98
N GLU A 20 -16.30 -0.49 -5.36
CA GLU A 20 -16.20 -1.91 -5.75
C GLU A 20 -15.99 -2.82 -4.53
N VAL A 21 -16.37 -4.10 -4.64
CA VAL A 21 -16.02 -5.10 -3.61
C VAL A 21 -14.67 -5.72 -3.96
N CYS A 22 -13.73 -5.68 -3.01
CA CYS A 22 -12.43 -6.33 -3.16
C CYS A 22 -12.59 -7.85 -3.07
N THR A 23 -12.19 -8.54 -4.13
CA THR A 23 -12.32 -10.01 -4.24
C THR A 23 -10.98 -10.71 -4.36
N HIS A 24 -9.87 -9.96 -4.41
CA HIS A 24 -8.55 -10.51 -4.68
C HIS A 24 -7.48 -9.91 -3.77
N VAL A 25 -6.58 -10.78 -3.29
CA VAL A 25 -5.24 -10.38 -2.84
C VAL A 25 -4.35 -10.30 -4.06
N GLY A 26 -3.53 -9.27 -4.16
CA GLY A 26 -2.53 -9.18 -5.22
C GLY A 26 -1.10 -9.09 -4.72
N LEU A 27 -0.18 -9.60 -5.53
CA LEU A 27 1.26 -9.59 -5.30
C LEU A 27 1.96 -8.91 -6.49
N VAL A 28 2.83 -7.94 -6.23
CA VAL A 28 3.57 -7.26 -7.29
C VAL A 28 4.77 -8.09 -7.73
N VAL A 29 4.84 -8.45 -9.00
CA VAL A 29 6.02 -9.11 -9.59
C VAL A 29 6.99 -8.04 -10.11
N THR A 30 6.49 -7.12 -10.92
CA THR A 30 7.22 -5.96 -11.44
C THR A 30 6.31 -4.74 -11.49
N GLY A 31 6.93 -3.55 -11.52
CA GLY A 31 6.20 -2.28 -11.55
C GLY A 31 5.97 -1.70 -10.17
N ALA A 32 4.88 -0.95 -10.02
CA ALA A 32 4.52 -0.27 -8.78
C ALA A 32 3.04 0.11 -8.79
N LEU A 33 2.38 -0.04 -7.64
CA LEU A 33 1.00 0.35 -7.41
C LEU A 33 0.91 1.22 -6.15
N ARG A 34 -0.20 1.94 -6.02
CA ARG A 34 -0.51 2.79 -4.88
C ARG A 34 -1.93 2.51 -4.41
N THR A 35 -2.10 2.40 -3.10
CA THR A 35 -3.40 2.45 -2.43
C THR A 35 -3.64 3.86 -1.90
N PHE A 36 -4.81 4.43 -2.16
CA PHE A 36 -5.16 5.77 -1.72
C PHE A 36 -6.67 5.93 -1.50
N TYR A 37 -7.06 6.90 -0.69
CA TYR A 37 -8.44 7.34 -0.50
C TYR A 37 -8.68 8.64 -1.25
N ILE A 38 -9.93 8.96 -1.53
CA ILE A 38 -10.34 10.32 -1.90
C ILE A 38 -10.96 10.95 -0.65
N ASN A 39 -10.52 12.15 -0.26
CA ASN A 39 -11.13 12.87 0.86
C ASN A 39 -12.37 13.67 0.40
N GLU A 40 -13.04 14.33 1.35
CA GLU A 40 -14.25 15.13 1.08
C GLU A 40 -14.00 16.29 0.09
N ASP A 41 -12.77 16.80 0.03
CA ASP A 41 -12.35 17.86 -0.89
C ASP A 41 -11.98 17.32 -2.31
N GLY A 42 -12.06 16.00 -2.53
CA GLY A 42 -11.71 15.36 -3.80
C GLY A 42 -10.21 15.11 -4.01
N GLU A 43 -9.39 15.28 -2.97
CA GLU A 43 -7.95 15.06 -3.01
C GLU A 43 -7.56 13.59 -2.75
N ASP A 44 -6.51 13.12 -3.44
CA ASP A 44 -6.02 11.76 -3.27
C ASP A 44 -5.06 11.60 -2.08
N ILE A 45 -5.52 10.93 -1.01
CA ILE A 45 -4.75 10.65 0.19
C ILE A 45 -4.05 9.30 0.08
N SER A 46 -2.74 9.32 -0.16
CA SER A 46 -1.93 8.12 -0.37
C SER A 46 -1.77 7.36 0.94
N PHE A 47 -2.14 6.07 0.92
CA PHE A 47 -2.16 5.23 2.10
C PHE A 47 -1.03 4.20 2.12
N LEU A 48 -0.79 3.50 1.01
CA LEU A 48 0.27 2.49 0.89
C LEU A 48 0.91 2.50 -0.50
N PHE A 49 2.18 2.07 -0.54
CA PHE A 49 2.98 1.91 -1.75
C PHE A 49 3.37 0.45 -1.94
N HIS A 50 3.14 -0.07 -3.14
CA HIS A 50 3.30 -1.48 -3.46
C HIS A 50 4.31 -1.68 -4.58
N PHE A 51 5.33 -2.49 -4.33
CA PHE A 51 6.37 -2.86 -5.29
C PHE A 51 7.17 -4.06 -4.77
N ASN A 52 7.76 -4.81 -5.69
CA ASN A 52 8.55 -6.00 -5.36
C ASN A 52 9.92 -5.62 -4.77
N HIS A 53 10.01 -5.49 -3.45
CA HIS A 53 11.28 -5.24 -2.75
C HIS A 53 11.30 -5.85 -1.35
N ARG A 54 10.29 -5.51 -0.52
CA ARG A 54 10.11 -6.04 0.84
C ARG A 54 8.72 -6.61 0.99
N LEU A 55 8.53 -7.52 1.93
CA LEU A 55 7.24 -8.17 2.18
C LEU A 55 6.10 -7.16 2.45
N GLU A 56 6.38 -6.07 3.16
CA GLU A 56 5.41 -5.01 3.46
C GLU A 56 4.93 -4.20 2.24
N HIS A 57 5.66 -4.27 1.11
CA HIS A 57 5.30 -3.61 -0.15
C HIS A 57 4.83 -4.60 -1.22
N LEU A 58 4.99 -5.90 -0.97
CA LEU A 58 4.78 -6.91 -1.99
C LEU A 58 3.29 -7.11 -2.28
N ALA A 59 2.46 -7.09 -1.24
CA ALA A 59 1.06 -7.43 -1.31
C ALA A 59 0.15 -6.20 -1.22
N PHE A 60 -0.95 -6.22 -1.96
CA PHE A 60 -2.02 -5.23 -1.88
C PHE A 60 -3.38 -5.91 -1.78
N ILE A 61 -4.26 -5.33 -0.98
CA ILE A 61 -5.62 -5.80 -0.69
C ILE A 61 -6.38 -4.65 -0.02
N ASP A 62 -7.70 -4.65 -0.11
CA ASP A 62 -8.55 -4.05 0.93
C ASP A 62 -9.05 -5.16 1.87
N TYR A 63 -8.43 -5.26 3.05
CA TYR A 63 -8.72 -6.34 3.98
C TYR A 63 -10.12 -6.21 4.59
N GLU A 64 -10.61 -4.99 4.82
CA GLU A 64 -11.95 -4.75 5.34
C GLU A 64 -13.00 -5.22 4.33
N SER A 65 -12.85 -4.82 3.07
CA SER A 65 -13.76 -5.23 1.99
C SER A 65 -13.76 -6.74 1.75
N VAL A 66 -12.60 -7.39 1.80
CA VAL A 66 -12.51 -8.87 1.69
C VAL A 66 -13.18 -9.57 2.88
N LEU A 67 -12.97 -9.06 4.09
CA LEU A 67 -13.48 -9.65 5.33
C LEU A 67 -15.00 -9.50 5.45
N LEU A 68 -15.53 -8.32 5.14
CA LEU A 68 -16.94 -7.98 5.34
C LEU A 68 -17.79 -8.15 4.07
N GLY A 69 -17.16 -8.30 2.91
CA GLY A 69 -17.85 -8.32 1.62
C GLY A 69 -18.49 -6.99 1.25
N THR A 70 -18.00 -5.88 1.80
CA THR A 70 -18.56 -4.53 1.62
C THR A 70 -17.82 -3.75 0.53
N PRO A 71 -18.49 -2.77 -0.12
CA PRO A 71 -17.83 -1.84 -1.02
C PRO A 71 -16.65 -1.12 -0.35
N THR A 72 -15.53 -1.05 -1.06
CA THR A 72 -14.31 -0.40 -0.62
C THR A 72 -14.41 1.12 -0.64
N LYS A 73 -13.67 1.77 0.27
CA LYS A 73 -13.42 3.22 0.25
C LYS A 73 -12.10 3.60 -0.41
N LEU A 74 -11.28 2.62 -0.76
CA LEU A 74 -9.93 2.85 -1.28
C LEU A 74 -9.84 2.57 -2.78
N ASN A 75 -8.79 3.11 -3.37
CA ASN A 75 -8.44 2.92 -4.77
C ASN A 75 -7.06 2.26 -4.83
N ILE A 76 -6.90 1.25 -5.69
CA ILE A 76 -5.61 0.62 -5.97
C ILE A 76 -5.30 0.86 -7.44
N GLN A 77 -4.28 1.68 -7.71
CA GLN A 77 -3.92 2.10 -9.06
C GLN A 77 -2.45 1.81 -9.37
N ALA A 78 -2.18 1.36 -10.59
CA ALA A 78 -0.82 1.17 -11.08
C ALA A 78 -0.15 2.52 -11.37
N THR A 79 0.96 2.81 -10.70
CA THR A 79 1.76 4.03 -10.94
C THR A 79 2.79 3.83 -12.04
N LYS A 80 3.07 2.56 -12.39
CA LYS A 80 3.92 2.11 -13.51
C LYS A 80 3.24 0.92 -14.21
N ASN A 81 3.63 0.63 -15.44
CA ASN A 81 3.28 -0.65 -16.07
C ASN A 81 3.74 -1.79 -15.14
N SER A 82 2.83 -2.68 -14.80
CA SER A 82 3.02 -3.65 -13.73
C SER A 82 2.59 -5.05 -14.15
N LEU A 83 3.27 -6.05 -13.61
CA LEU A 83 2.85 -7.44 -13.62
C LEU A 83 2.54 -7.82 -12.18
N VAL A 84 1.34 -8.34 -11.94
CA VAL A 84 0.92 -8.80 -10.62
C VAL A 84 0.42 -10.23 -10.71
N TYR A 85 0.45 -10.94 -9.59
CA TYR A 85 -0.38 -12.12 -9.38
C TYR A 85 -1.60 -11.74 -8.56
N LEU A 86 -2.74 -12.32 -8.89
CA LEU A 86 -3.98 -12.16 -8.15
C LEU A 86 -4.43 -13.52 -7.64
N ILE A 87 -4.92 -13.55 -6.40
CA ILE A 87 -5.46 -14.74 -5.73
C ILE A 87 -6.88 -14.37 -5.31
N HIS A 88 -7.87 -15.15 -5.73
CA HIS A 88 -9.26 -14.91 -5.32
C HIS A 88 -9.42 -15.20 -3.83
N LYS A 89 -10.22 -14.40 -3.13
CA LYS A 89 -10.43 -14.52 -1.68
C LYS A 89 -10.91 -15.92 -1.27
N ASP A 90 -11.76 -16.55 -2.08
CA ASP A 90 -12.34 -17.85 -1.75
C ASP A 90 -11.31 -18.98 -1.89
N ASP A 91 -10.42 -18.89 -2.89
CA ASP A 91 -9.31 -19.85 -3.03
C ASP A 91 -8.32 -19.72 -1.86
N LEU A 92 -8.06 -18.48 -1.44
CA LEU A 92 -7.20 -18.20 -0.30
C LEU A 92 -7.82 -18.70 1.02
N ALA A 93 -9.12 -18.50 1.21
CA ALA A 93 -9.85 -19.04 2.35
C ALA A 93 -9.81 -20.58 2.38
N ALA A 94 -10.00 -21.24 1.23
CA ALA A 94 -9.87 -22.69 1.12
C ALA A 94 -8.45 -23.17 1.46
N LEU A 95 -7.42 -22.40 1.07
CA LEU A 95 -6.03 -22.68 1.42
C LEU A 95 -5.80 -22.61 2.93
N TYR A 96 -6.34 -21.59 3.60
CA TYR A 96 -6.25 -21.42 5.05
C TYR A 96 -6.84 -22.58 5.83
N GLN A 97 -7.88 -23.24 5.30
CA GLN A 97 -8.49 -24.41 5.93
C GLN A 97 -7.75 -25.73 5.67
N LYS A 98 -6.68 -25.74 4.87
CA LYS A 98 -6.04 -26.99 4.44
C LYS A 98 -5.27 -27.71 5.54
N ASN A 99 -4.57 -26.98 6.41
CA ASN A 99 -3.82 -27.53 7.54
C ASN A 99 -3.43 -26.42 8.53
N GLU A 100 -2.90 -26.83 9.69
CA GLU A 100 -2.50 -25.91 10.78
C GLU A 100 -1.47 -24.86 10.34
N PHE A 101 -0.56 -25.19 9.42
CA PHE A 101 0.41 -24.22 8.89
C PHE A 101 -0.30 -23.04 8.23
N TRP A 102 -1.31 -23.32 7.38
CA TRP A 102 -2.03 -22.26 6.68
C TRP A 102 -2.94 -21.44 7.59
N GLN A 103 -3.53 -22.04 8.62
CA GLN A 103 -4.28 -21.30 9.65
C GLN A 103 -3.36 -20.34 10.44
N LYS A 104 -2.18 -20.82 10.84
CA LYS A 104 -1.17 -19.96 11.50
C LYS A 104 -0.69 -18.85 10.57
N PHE A 105 -0.50 -19.16 9.29
CA PHE A 105 -0.12 -18.17 8.28
C PHE A 105 -1.18 -17.08 8.14
N GLU A 106 -2.47 -17.43 8.02
CA GLU A 106 -3.57 -16.46 7.97
C GLU A 106 -3.54 -15.52 9.19
N LYS A 107 -3.45 -16.09 10.40
CA LYS A 107 -3.38 -15.30 11.62
C LYS A 107 -2.16 -14.37 11.64
N HIS A 108 -0.98 -14.87 11.26
CA HIS A 108 0.21 -14.04 11.19
C HIS A 108 0.06 -12.89 10.19
N MET A 109 -0.57 -13.12 9.04
CA MET A 109 -0.82 -12.05 8.07
C MET A 109 -1.79 -11.01 8.61
N ALA A 110 -2.88 -11.43 9.26
CA ALA A 110 -3.83 -10.52 9.90
C ALA A 110 -3.17 -9.67 11.00
N ASP A 111 -2.37 -10.29 11.86
CA ASP A 111 -1.62 -9.59 12.91
C ASP A 111 -0.66 -8.53 12.32
N ARG A 112 0.00 -8.84 11.19
CA ARG A 112 0.91 -7.91 10.50
C ARG A 112 0.16 -6.75 9.85
N VAL A 113 -1.01 -6.99 9.25
CA VAL A 113 -1.88 -5.93 8.71
C VAL A 113 -2.31 -4.99 9.83
N TYR A 114 -2.80 -5.52 10.95
CA TYR A 114 -3.20 -4.73 12.11
C TYR A 114 -2.05 -3.88 12.65
N LEU A 115 -0.89 -4.49 12.90
CA LEU A 115 0.28 -3.78 13.44
C LEU A 115 0.79 -2.69 12.49
N SER A 116 0.75 -2.93 11.17
CA SER A 116 1.12 -1.93 10.17
C SER A 116 0.16 -0.74 10.18
N ALA A 117 -1.15 -1.00 10.19
CA ALA A 117 -2.17 0.04 10.27
C ALA A 117 -2.06 0.86 11.57
N LYS A 118 -1.86 0.18 12.72
CA LYS A 118 -1.67 0.85 14.01
C LYS A 118 -0.44 1.75 14.01
N ARG A 119 0.72 1.24 13.57
CA ARG A 119 1.96 2.04 13.47
C ARG A 119 1.74 3.26 12.58
N ARG A 120 1.05 3.10 11.47
CA ARG A 120 0.74 4.19 10.55
C ARG A 120 -0.09 5.29 11.21
N VAL A 121 -1.09 4.93 12.03
CA VAL A 121 -1.87 5.90 12.81
C VAL A 121 -1.00 6.58 13.87
N GLU A 122 -0.19 5.82 14.62
CA GLU A 122 0.74 6.35 15.62
C GLU A 122 1.72 7.35 15.00
N ASP A 123 2.33 7.02 13.85
CA ASP A 123 3.24 7.93 13.14
C ASP A 123 2.56 9.24 12.76
N LEU A 124 1.29 9.17 12.31
CA LEU A 124 0.52 10.34 11.91
C LEU A 124 0.15 11.24 13.10
N LEU A 125 -0.13 10.65 14.27
CA LEU A 125 -0.55 11.38 15.47
C LEU A 125 0.63 11.93 16.29
N TYR A 126 1.72 11.17 16.42
CA TYR A 126 2.77 11.49 17.39
C TYR A 126 4.02 12.13 16.77
N TYR A 127 4.24 11.99 15.46
CA TYR A 127 5.47 12.46 14.83
C TYR A 127 5.24 13.66 13.92
N SER A 128 6.18 14.61 13.97
CA SER A 128 6.22 15.74 13.06
C SER A 128 6.42 15.27 11.61
N PRO A 129 6.00 16.07 10.62
CA PRO A 129 6.26 15.77 9.22
C PRO A 129 7.74 15.51 8.89
N GLU A 130 8.67 16.27 9.48
CA GLU A 130 10.11 16.04 9.32
C GLU A 130 10.52 14.66 9.82
N ARG A 131 10.03 14.24 10.99
CA ARG A 131 10.34 12.93 11.56
C ARG A 131 9.77 11.79 10.72
N ARG A 132 8.52 11.91 10.26
CA ARG A 132 7.90 10.95 9.33
C ARG A 132 8.68 10.84 8.02
N TYR A 133 9.14 11.97 7.47
CA TYR A 133 9.97 11.98 6.27
C TYR A 133 11.29 11.22 6.50
N LEU A 134 11.99 11.50 7.60
CA LEU A 134 13.26 10.84 7.93
C LEU A 134 13.09 9.34 8.14
N GLN A 135 12.03 8.92 8.83
CA GLN A 135 11.69 7.50 8.98
C GLN A 135 11.46 6.85 7.62
N LEU A 136 10.65 7.45 6.75
CA LEU A 136 10.41 6.91 5.41
C LEU A 136 11.70 6.83 4.57
N LEU A 137 12.59 7.82 4.70
CA LEU A 137 13.86 7.87 3.99
C LEU A 137 14.82 6.75 4.46
N THR A 138 14.87 6.49 5.76
CA THR A 138 15.72 5.45 6.35
C THR A 138 15.15 4.06 6.10
N ASP A 139 13.86 3.88 6.38
CA ASP A 139 13.23 2.57 6.35
C ASP A 139 13.00 2.11 4.92
N ASN A 140 12.51 3.00 4.05
CA ASN A 140 12.07 2.66 2.69
C ASN A 140 12.52 3.69 1.63
N PRO A 141 13.83 3.90 1.43
CA PRO A 141 14.37 4.92 0.50
C PRO A 141 13.91 4.75 -0.96
N LEU A 142 13.61 3.52 -1.38
CA LEU A 142 13.13 3.24 -2.74
C LEU A 142 11.77 3.86 -3.05
N VAL A 143 10.97 4.22 -2.05
CA VAL A 143 9.70 4.94 -2.26
C VAL A 143 9.96 6.25 -3.01
N PHE A 144 11.01 6.98 -2.63
CA PHE A 144 11.39 8.26 -3.26
C PHE A 144 11.87 8.12 -4.71
N GLN A 145 12.35 6.94 -5.10
CA GLN A 145 12.77 6.66 -6.47
C GLN A 145 11.62 6.13 -7.34
N LYS A 146 10.63 5.47 -6.72
CA LYS A 146 9.57 4.78 -7.44
C LYS A 146 8.30 5.62 -7.60
N PHE A 147 8.02 6.53 -6.68
CA PHE A 147 6.77 7.27 -6.65
C PHE A 147 6.97 8.78 -6.83
N PRO A 148 6.05 9.46 -7.54
CA PRO A 148 6.02 10.91 -7.62
C PRO A 148 5.97 11.60 -6.25
N GLN A 149 6.67 12.72 -6.13
CA GLN A 149 6.75 13.51 -4.89
C GLN A 149 5.37 13.89 -4.33
N LYS A 150 4.37 14.15 -5.20
CA LYS A 150 3.01 14.45 -4.76
C LYS A 150 2.37 13.32 -3.94
N HIS A 151 2.57 12.07 -4.36
CA HIS A 151 2.03 10.90 -3.65
C HIS A 151 2.75 10.69 -2.32
N ILE A 152 4.06 10.93 -2.31
CA ILE A 152 4.87 10.82 -1.10
C ILE A 152 4.48 11.91 -0.09
N ALA A 153 4.25 13.15 -0.54
CA ALA A 153 3.80 14.23 0.32
C ALA A 153 2.44 13.92 0.97
N SER A 154 1.48 13.47 0.14
CA SER A 154 0.17 13.01 0.59
C SER A 154 0.27 11.84 1.58
N TYR A 155 1.14 10.85 1.33
CA TYR A 155 1.45 9.80 2.31
C TYR A 155 2.08 10.35 3.59
N LEU A 156 2.90 11.38 3.53
CA LEU A 156 3.47 12.00 4.73
C LEU A 156 2.48 12.93 5.44
N GLY A 157 1.24 13.09 4.94
CA GLY A 157 0.23 13.97 5.51
C GLY A 157 0.62 15.45 5.40
N ILE A 158 1.29 15.83 4.30
CA ILE A 158 1.73 17.20 4.03
C ILE A 158 1.57 17.57 2.56
N THR A 159 1.65 18.87 2.28
CA THR A 159 1.65 19.36 0.90
C THR A 159 2.97 19.07 0.17
N PRO A 160 2.97 18.97 -1.17
CA PRO A 160 4.20 18.81 -1.95
C PRO A 160 5.23 19.92 -1.68
N GLN A 161 4.77 21.16 -1.44
CA GLN A 161 5.60 22.31 -1.11
C GLN A 161 6.28 22.12 0.25
N SER A 162 5.54 21.67 1.26
CA SER A 162 6.10 21.34 2.58
C SER A 162 7.15 20.24 2.48
N LEU A 163 6.90 19.18 1.70
CA LEU A 163 7.89 18.14 1.44
C LEU A 163 9.17 18.71 0.80
N SER A 164 9.03 19.58 -0.21
CA SER A 164 10.18 20.24 -0.83
C SER A 164 11.01 21.06 0.18
N ARG A 165 10.35 21.79 1.08
CA ARG A 165 11.02 22.57 2.14
C ARG A 165 11.77 21.67 3.12
N ILE A 166 11.17 20.56 3.54
CA ILE A 166 11.80 19.55 4.43
C ILE A 166 13.06 18.98 3.76
N ARG A 167 12.96 18.54 2.50
CA ARG A 167 14.09 18.00 1.74
C ARG A 167 15.25 18.99 1.67
N LYS A 168 14.99 20.25 1.32
CA LYS A 168 16.02 21.29 1.23
C LYS A 168 16.76 21.49 2.56
N ARG A 169 16.02 21.53 3.67
CA ARG A 169 16.59 21.73 5.01
C ARG A 169 17.50 20.57 5.43
N ILE A 170 17.08 19.35 5.12
CA ILE A 170 17.87 18.14 5.43
C ILE A 170 19.12 18.10 4.55
N THR A 171 19.02 18.35 3.24
CA THR A 171 20.23 18.39 2.38
C THR A 171 21.25 19.44 2.84
N ILE A 172 20.80 20.60 3.35
CA ILE A 172 21.70 21.64 3.88
C ILE A 172 22.37 21.21 5.20
N ASN A 173 21.68 20.46 6.06
CA ASN A 173 22.21 20.08 7.38
C ASN A 173 23.16 18.86 7.36
N TYR A 174 23.24 18.15 6.24
CA TYR A 174 24.12 16.99 6.04
C TYR A 174 25.23 17.24 5.00
N LEU A 175 25.39 18.51 4.59
CA LEU A 175 26.55 19.05 3.88
C LEU A 175 27.35 19.93 4.85
#